data_AF-A0A8T4MWJ5-F1
#
_entry.id   AF-A0A8T4MWJ5-F1
#
_cell.length_a   1.000
_cell.length_b   1.000
_cell.length_c   1.000
_cell.angle_alpha   90.00
_cell.angle_beta   90.00
_cell.angle_gamma   90.00
#
_symmetry.space_group_name_H-M   'P 1'
#
loop_
_entity.id
_entity.type
_entity.pdbx_description
1 polymer ?
#
loop_
_entity_poly.entity_id
_entity_poly.type
_entity_poly.pdbx_seq_one_letter_code
_entity_poly.pdbx_strand_id
1 'polypeptide(L)'
;MVMDTIQVRLGPGLVKKIDSLVDTGVYSSRSDVLRDAVRRLVIDKLIGIIPNEGDSVAEVRDLRKKLSKEKFDLGEINKLA
;
A
#
# COMPACT_ATOMS: atom_id res chain seq x y z
N MET A 1 18.62 7.39 11.69
CA MET A 1 18.05 6.05 11.44
C MET A 1 19.15 5.23 10.80
N VAL A 2 19.59 4.14 11.45
CA VAL A 2 20.69 3.30 10.95
C VAL A 2 20.14 2.45 9.80
N MET A 3 20.79 2.48 8.64
CA MET A 3 20.44 1.64 7.50
C MET A 3 21.51 0.56 7.35
N ASP A 4 21.07 -0.69 7.35
CA ASP A 4 21.93 -1.83 7.01
C ASP A 4 22.08 -1.93 5.49
N THR A 5 23.31 -2.15 5.03
CA THR A 5 23.63 -2.33 3.62
C THR A 5 23.83 -3.80 3.31
N ILE A 6 23.15 -4.29 2.28
CA ILE A 6 23.25 -5.68 1.82
C ILE A 6 23.65 -5.68 0.35
N GLN A 7 24.55 -6.58 -0.05
CA GLN A 7 24.89 -6.80 -1.45
C GLN A 7 23.98 -7.87 -2.04
N VAL A 8 23.39 -7.58 -3.21
CA VAL A 8 22.45 -8.47 -3.89
C VAL A 8 22.84 -8.59 -5.36
N ARG A 9 22.71 -9.80 -5.92
CA ARG A 9 22.92 -10.03 -7.36
C ARG A 9 21.59 -9.96 -8.09
N LEU A 10 21.55 -9.18 -9.16
CA LEU A 10 20.37 -9.01 -10.00
C LEU A 10 20.73 -9.31 -11.45
N GLY A 11 19.77 -9.88 -12.18
CA GLY A 11 19.92 -10.08 -13.62
C GLY A 11 20.04 -8.72 -14.34
N PRO A 12 20.81 -8.64 -15.43
CA PRO A 12 21.08 -7.38 -16.14
C PRO A 12 19.80 -6.72 -16.68
N GLY A 13 18.79 -7.52 -17.06
CA GLY A 13 17.49 -7.00 -17.50
C GLY A 13 16.71 -6.29 -16.38
N LEU A 14 16.81 -6.75 -15.14
CA LEU A 14 16.16 -6.10 -13.99
C LEU A 14 16.86 -4.80 -13.64
N VAL A 15 18.20 -4.76 -13.69
CA VAL A 15 18.97 -3.54 -13.46
C VAL A 15 18.56 -2.44 -14.44
N LYS A 16 18.43 -2.77 -15.73
CA LYS A 16 17.96 -1.81 -16.75
C LYS A 16 16.55 -1.27 -16.46
N LYS A 17 15.64 -2.13 -15.97
CA LYS A 17 14.30 -1.69 -15.57
C LYS A 17 14.34 -0.76 -14.36
N ILE A 18 15.15 -1.08 -13.36
CA ILE A 18 15.34 -0.22 -12.18
C ILE A 18 15.86 1.15 -12.64
N ASP A 19 16.84 1.17 -13.54
CA ASP A 19 17.40 2.41 -14.10
C ASP A 19 16.32 3.25 -14.80
N SER A 20 15.51 2.63 -15.65
CA SER A 20 14.41 3.36 -16.32
C SER A 20 13.40 3.97 -15.35
N LEU A 21 13.19 3.38 -14.17
CA LEU A 21 12.29 3.91 -13.13
C LEU A 21 12.89 5.09 -12.37
N VAL A 22 14.21 5.17 -12.30
CA VAL A 22 14.93 6.32 -11.74
C VAL A 22 15.00 7.44 -12.79
N ASP A 23 15.30 7.10 -14.05
CA ASP A 23 15.43 8.07 -15.14
C ASP A 23 14.10 8.78 -15.46
N THR A 24 12.97 8.10 -15.28
CA THR A 24 11.63 8.69 -15.41
C THR A 24 11.25 9.62 -14.25
N GLY A 25 12.10 9.73 -13.22
CA GLY A 25 11.88 10.59 -12.06
C GLY A 25 10.85 10.06 -11.06
N VAL A 26 10.33 8.85 -11.26
CA VAL A 26 9.39 8.21 -10.33
C VAL A 26 10.06 7.92 -8.99
N TYR A 27 11.33 7.54 -9.02
CA TYR A 27 12.14 7.29 -7.83
C TYR A 27 13.43 8.11 -7.83
N SER A 28 13.82 8.54 -6.64
CA SER A 28 15.03 9.34 -6.41
C SER A 28 16.33 8.52 -6.56
N SER A 29 16.27 7.20 -6.32
CA SER A 29 17.44 6.33 -6.38
C SER A 29 17.07 4.87 -6.59
N ARG A 30 18.03 4.05 -7.06
CA ARG A 30 17.87 2.59 -7.17
C ARG A 30 17.50 1.93 -5.83
N SER A 31 18.04 2.45 -4.74
CA SER A 31 17.78 1.97 -3.38
C SER A 31 16.32 2.20 -2.97
N ASP A 32 15.71 3.27 -3.44
CA ASP A 32 14.32 3.59 -3.15
C ASP A 32 13.36 2.64 -3.88
N VAL A 33 13.65 2.35 -5.16
CA VAL A 33 12.95 1.34 -5.96
C VAL A 33 12.98 -0.02 -5.26
N LEU A 34 14.17 -0.45 -4.82
CA LEU A 34 14.35 -1.74 -4.15
C LEU A 34 13.64 -1.78 -2.80
N ARG A 35 13.70 -0.69 -2.02
CA ARG A 35 13.01 -0.59 -0.73
C ARG A 35 11.50 -0.72 -0.92
N ASP A 36 10.92 -0.03 -1.89
CA ASP A 36 9.48 -0.11 -2.12
C ASP A 36 9.06 -1.49 -2.63
N ALA A 37 9.82 -2.08 -3.55
CA ALA A 37 9.56 -3.43 -4.03
C ALA A 37 9.60 -4.48 -2.89
N VAL A 38 10.61 -4.43 -2.02
CA VAL A 38 10.73 -5.33 -0.87
C VAL A 38 9.61 -5.07 0.13
N ARG A 39 9.25 -3.81 0.40
CA ARG A 39 8.14 -3.46 1.29
C ARG A 39 6.83 -4.05 0.79
N ARG A 40 6.50 -3.88 -0.50
CA ARG A 40 5.28 -4.45 -1.10
C ARG A 40 5.29 -5.97 -1.01
N LEU A 41 6.40 -6.61 -1.34
CA LEU A 41 6.53 -8.07 -1.21
C LEU A 41 6.29 -8.55 0.22
N VAL A 42 6.88 -7.87 1.21
CA VAL A 42 6.71 -8.22 2.62
C VAL A 42 5.26 -8.01 3.06
N ILE A 43 4.65 -6.88 2.71
CA ILE A 43 3.23 -6.61 2.99
C ILE A 43 2.35 -7.69 2.36
N ASP A 44 2.53 -7.98 1.07
CA ASP A 44 1.75 -8.98 0.33
C ASP A 44 1.88 -10.37 0.93
N LYS A 45 3.06 -10.73 1.44
CA LYS A 45 3.30 -12.00 2.13
C LYS A 45 2.79 -12.01 3.58
N LEU A 46 2.63 -10.84 4.19
CA LEU A 46 1.97 -10.66 5.48
C LEU A 46 0.44 -10.66 5.38
N ILE A 47 -0.13 -10.50 4.18
CA ILE A 47 -1.56 -10.72 3.93
C ILE A 47 -1.88 -12.19 4.25
N GLY A 48 -2.51 -12.42 5.41
CA GLY A 48 -2.80 -13.74 5.98
C GLY A 48 -2.05 -14.08 7.27
N ILE A 49 -1.05 -13.28 7.68
CA ILE A 49 -0.30 -13.47 8.94
C ILE A 49 -0.92 -12.69 10.10
N ILE A 50 -1.57 -11.56 9.82
CA ILE A 50 -2.48 -10.97 10.80
C ILE A 50 -3.76 -11.80 10.72
N PRO A 51 -4.04 -12.72 11.66
CA PRO A 51 -5.37 -13.28 11.74
C PRO A 51 -6.32 -12.10 11.86
N ASN A 52 -7.31 -12.05 10.98
CA ASN A 52 -8.44 -11.19 11.24
C ASN A 52 -9.18 -11.83 12.42
N GLU A 53 -8.72 -11.53 13.64
CA GLU A 53 -9.34 -12.03 14.88
C GLU A 53 -10.76 -11.46 15.05
N GLY A 54 -11.08 -10.42 14.28
CA GLY A 54 -12.43 -9.89 14.12
C GLY A 54 -13.17 -10.55 12.95
N ASP A 55 -14.42 -10.93 13.21
CA ASP A 55 -15.40 -11.29 12.19
C ASP A 55 -15.68 -10.03 11.34
N SER A 56 -14.85 -9.79 10.32
CA SER A 56 -14.89 -8.56 9.51
C SER A 56 -16.23 -8.39 8.81
N VAL A 57 -16.97 -9.49 8.64
CA VAL A 57 -18.35 -9.48 8.14
C VAL A 57 -19.28 -8.84 9.16
N ALA A 58 -19.11 -9.12 10.45
CA ALA A 58 -19.87 -8.50 11.53
C ALA A 58 -19.59 -6.99 11.62
N GLU A 59 -18.33 -6.57 11.52
CA GLU A 59 -17.94 -5.16 11.54
C GLU A 59 -18.54 -4.38 10.35
N VAL A 60 -18.43 -4.93 9.13
CA VAL A 60 -19.04 -4.33 7.93
C VAL A 60 -20.56 -4.29 8.04
N ARG A 61 -21.18 -5.34 8.61
CA ARG A 61 -22.64 -5.39 8.83
C ARG A 61 -23.11 -4.32 9.82
N ASP A 62 -22.36 -4.09 10.89
CA ASP A 62 -22.69 -3.10 11.90
C ASP A 62 -22.43 -1.68 11.41
N LEU A 63 -21.36 -1.45 10.64
CA LEU A 63 -21.13 -0.19 9.92
C LEU A 63 -22.27 0.11 8.93
N ARG A 64 -22.72 -0.87 8.13
CA ARG A 64 -23.88 -0.71 7.22
C ARG A 64 -25.16 -0.36 7.98
N LYS A 65 -25.40 -0.99 9.13
CA LYS A 65 -26.57 -0.67 9.97
C LYS A 65 -26.52 0.74 10.56
N LYS A 66 -25.33 1.22 10.94
CA LYS A 66 -25.12 2.60 11.41
C LYS A 66 -25.36 3.60 10.27
N LEU A 67 -24.71 3.39 9.12
CA LEU A 67 -24.88 4.19 7.91
C LEU A 67 -26.35 4.23 7.43
N SER A 68 -27.10 3.13 7.55
CA SER A 68 -28.51 3.09 7.15
C SER A 68 -29.44 3.88 8.09
N LYS A 69 -29.01 4.19 9.32
CA LYS A 69 -29.79 4.91 10.32
C LYS A 69 -29.41 6.39 10.40
N GLU A 70 -28.21 6.74 9.98
CA GLU A 70 -27.79 8.13 9.82
C GLU A 70 -28.50 8.74 8.60
N LYS A 71 -29.28 9.80 8.82
CA LYS A 71 -29.81 10.63 7.74
C LYS A 71 -28.68 11.53 7.27
N PHE A 72 -28.03 11.15 6.17
CA PHE A 72 -27.08 12.04 5.50
C PHE A 72 -27.84 13.22 4.89
N ASP A 73 -27.46 14.44 5.25
CA ASP A 73 -27.98 15.63 4.60
C ASP A 73 -27.25 15.83 3.27
N LEU A 74 -27.83 15.26 2.21
CA LEU A 74 -27.29 15.26 0.84
C LEU A 74 -27.06 16.69 0.30
N GLY A 75 -27.66 17.70 0.92
CA GLY A 75 -27.52 19.11 0.56
C GLY A 75 -26.16 19.73 0.93
N GLU A 76 -25.48 19.25 1.97
CA GLU A 76 -24.15 19.76 2.34
C GLU A 76 -23.03 19.11 1.52
N ILE A 77 -23.19 17.82 1.20
CA ILE A 77 -22.21 17.05 0.41
C ILE A 77 -22.08 17.63 -1.01
N ASN A 78 -23.20 18.05 -1.62
CA ASN A 78 -23.21 18.64 -2.96
C ASN A 78 -22.71 20.09 -3.01
N LYS A 79 -22.46 20.75 -1.87
CA LYS A 79 -21.83 22.10 -1.83
C LYS A 79 -20.30 22.04 -1.78
N LEU A 80 -19.73 20.85 -1.55
CA LEU A 80 -18.28 20.61 -1.48
C LEU A 80 -17.68 20.12 -2.80
N ALA A 81 -18.51 19.87 -3.83
CA ALA A 81 -18.10 19.55 -5.20
C ALA A 81 -18.25 20.79 -6.09
#